data_AF-A0A3D2N2R5-F1
#
_entry.id   AF-A0A3D2N2R5-F1
#
_cell.length_a   1.000
_cell.length_b   1.000
_cell.length_c   1.000
_cell.angle_alpha   90.00
_cell.angle_beta   90.00
_cell.angle_gamma   90.00
#
_symmetry.space_group_name_H-M   'P 1'
#
loop_
_entity.id
_entity.type
_entity.pdbx_description
1 polymer ?
#
loop_
_entity_poly.entity_id
_entity_poly.type
_entity_poly.pdbx_seq_one_letter_code
_entity_poly.pdbx_strand_id
1 'polypeptide(L)'
;MDNDIYINAQNDNVNSYSAALDEIRMGRKRSCWIWYVFPILKEEELMADFYSRYFAFEIVDDAKAYAADSILLERLVTITDALLAHDKPISELMASDIDVKKLHACMTLFGNICPDKKCFELVLEKFYDGKPRSSTVKLINEL
;
A
#
# COMPACT_ATOMS: atom_id res chain seq x y z
N MET A 1 -17.55 -2.64 1.54
CA MET A 1 -16.64 -2.01 2.50
C MET A 1 -17.16 -0.68 3.05
N ASP A 2 -16.83 -0.36 4.30
CA ASP A 2 -16.88 1.00 4.85
C ASP A 2 -15.51 1.67 4.62
N ASN A 3 -15.43 2.62 3.68
CA ASN A 3 -14.19 3.32 3.35
C ASN A 3 -13.79 4.35 4.41
N ASP A 4 -14.72 4.75 5.29
CA ASP A 4 -14.50 5.81 6.27
C ASP A 4 -13.40 5.43 7.26
N ILE A 5 -13.22 4.13 7.54
CA ILE A 5 -12.14 3.67 8.43
C ILE A 5 -10.76 4.07 7.91
N TYR A 6 -10.54 4.07 6.59
CA TYR A 6 -9.28 4.46 5.97
C TYR A 6 -9.12 5.96 5.95
N ILE A 7 -10.18 6.69 5.57
CA ILE A 7 -10.16 8.15 5.53
C ILE A 7 -9.92 8.71 6.93
N ASN A 8 -10.60 8.18 7.94
CA ASN A 8 -10.44 8.58 9.33
C ASN A 8 -9.02 8.30 9.85
N ALA A 9 -8.47 7.10 9.57
CA ALA A 9 -7.10 6.78 9.94
C ALA A 9 -6.07 7.70 9.25
N GLN A 10 -6.28 8.00 7.97
CA GLN A 10 -5.43 8.92 7.20
C GLN A 10 -5.57 10.39 7.63
N ASN A 11 -6.64 10.75 8.34
CA ASN A 11 -6.87 12.10 8.86
C ASN A 11 -6.50 12.24 10.35
N ASP A 12 -5.94 11.19 10.98
CA ASP A 12 -5.41 11.27 12.36
C ASP A 12 -4.31 12.35 12.45
N ASN A 13 -4.16 13.00 13.59
CA ASN A 13 -3.17 14.07 13.80
C ASN A 13 -1.72 13.58 13.86
N VAL A 14 -1.46 12.31 14.21
CA VAL A 14 -0.09 11.84 14.50
C VAL A 14 0.51 11.02 13.35
N ASN A 15 -0.28 10.15 12.72
CA ASN A 15 0.16 9.30 11.62
C ASN A 15 -0.66 9.58 10.35
N SER A 16 -0.96 10.85 10.09
CA SER A 16 -1.77 11.28 8.95
C SER A 16 -1.17 10.84 7.60
N TYR A 17 -2.01 10.87 6.58
CA TYR A 17 -1.57 10.76 5.20
C TYR A 17 -0.58 11.88 4.82
N SER A 18 -0.76 13.11 5.31
CA SER A 18 0.19 14.20 5.04
C SER A 18 1.57 13.93 5.63
N ALA A 19 1.65 13.41 6.86
CA ALA A 19 2.90 13.00 7.49
C ALA A 19 3.56 11.84 6.74
N ALA A 20 2.77 10.82 6.34
CA ALA A 20 3.25 9.71 5.53
C ALA A 20 3.86 10.19 4.21
N LEU A 21 3.18 11.10 3.51
CA LEU A 21 3.65 11.66 2.25
C LEU A 21 4.95 12.46 2.42
N ASP A 22 5.05 13.28 3.47
CA ASP A 22 6.25 14.05 3.76
C ASP A 22 7.44 13.15 4.13
N GLU A 23 7.21 12.11 4.93
CA GLU A 23 8.24 11.10 5.24
C GLU A 23 8.77 10.40 3.99
N ILE A 24 7.86 10.03 3.09
CA ILE A 24 8.23 9.41 1.82
C ILE A 24 8.98 10.38 0.93
N ARG A 25 8.57 11.65 0.82
CA ARG A 25 9.32 12.70 0.08
C ARG A 25 10.70 12.98 0.68
N MET A 26 10.86 12.82 1.99
CA MET A 26 12.17 12.87 2.66
C MET A 26 12.99 11.59 2.45
N GLY A 27 12.42 10.59 1.79
CA GLY A 27 13.06 9.35 1.40
C GLY A 27 13.32 8.41 2.57
N ARG A 28 12.46 8.41 3.60
CA ARG A 28 12.46 7.41 4.68
C ARG A 28 11.19 7.50 5.54
N LYS A 29 10.42 6.41 5.60
CA LYS A 29 9.34 6.18 6.56
C LYS A 29 9.84 6.22 8.01
N ARG A 30 9.06 6.83 8.90
CA ARG A 30 9.38 7.02 10.33
C ARG A 30 8.22 6.68 11.25
N SER A 31 6.98 6.81 10.80
CA SER A 31 5.79 6.65 11.63
C SER A 31 4.87 5.50 11.17
N CYS A 32 3.78 5.27 11.91
CA CYS A 32 3.00 4.03 11.87
C CYS A 32 1.74 4.18 11.00
N TRP A 33 1.93 4.21 9.67
CA TRP A 33 0.84 4.42 8.71
C TRP A 33 0.71 3.36 7.59
N ILE A 34 1.59 2.36 7.57
CA ILE A 34 1.70 1.39 6.46
C ILE A 34 0.37 0.72 6.11
N TRP A 35 -0.44 0.38 7.12
CA TRP A 35 -1.61 -0.49 6.97
C TRP A 35 -2.78 0.19 6.22
N TYR A 36 -2.98 1.49 6.40
CA TYR A 36 -4.11 2.23 5.81
C TYR A 36 -3.69 3.15 4.66
N VAL A 37 -2.39 3.35 4.45
CA VAL A 37 -1.85 4.06 3.28
C VAL A 37 -1.46 3.09 2.15
N PHE A 38 -0.89 1.93 2.49
CA PHE A 38 -0.62 0.84 1.55
C PHE A 38 -1.37 -0.44 1.99
N PRO A 39 -2.71 -0.45 1.89
CA PRO A 39 -3.52 -1.57 2.34
C PRO A 39 -3.32 -2.80 1.45
N ILE A 40 -3.55 -3.98 2.04
CA ILE A 40 -3.28 -5.28 1.43
C ILE A 40 -4.49 -6.22 1.61
N LEU A 41 -4.56 -7.29 0.82
CA LEU A 41 -5.42 -8.42 1.15
C LEU A 41 -4.92 -9.08 2.45
N LYS A 42 -5.82 -9.82 3.12
CA LYS A 42 -5.50 -10.59 4.31
C LYS A 42 -4.56 -11.76 4.01
N GLU A 43 -3.29 -11.41 3.95
CA GLU A 43 -2.19 -12.33 3.72
C GLU A 43 -1.55 -12.69 5.05
N GLU A 44 -1.79 -13.92 5.55
CA GLU A 44 -1.41 -14.34 6.91
C GLU A 44 0.07 -14.08 7.28
N GLU A 45 0.99 -14.19 6.31
CA GLU A 45 2.42 -13.90 6.51
C GLU A 45 2.70 -12.43 6.90
N LEU A 46 1.77 -11.52 6.60
CA LEU A 46 1.87 -10.08 6.85
C LEU A 46 1.00 -9.63 8.04
N MET A 47 0.28 -10.56 8.67
CA MET A 47 -0.65 -10.32 9.78
C MET A 47 0.04 -10.36 11.16
N ALA A 48 1.12 -9.60 11.30
CA ALA A 48 1.99 -9.62 12.49
C ALA A 48 1.42 -8.84 13.68
N ASP A 49 0.45 -7.94 13.46
CA ASP A 49 -0.08 -7.03 14.48
C ASP A 49 -1.60 -6.82 14.31
N PHE A 50 -2.25 -6.22 15.32
CA PHE A 50 -3.69 -5.96 15.28
C PHE A 50 -4.10 -5.11 14.07
N TYR A 51 -3.35 -4.05 13.76
CA TYR A 51 -3.67 -3.12 12.69
C TYR A 51 -3.56 -3.76 11.31
N SER A 52 -2.63 -4.71 11.13
CA SER A 52 -2.50 -5.47 9.90
C SER A 52 -3.72 -6.33 9.60
N ARG A 53 -4.36 -6.89 10.63
CA ARG A 53 -5.63 -7.61 10.49
C ARG A 53 -6.81 -6.67 10.34
N TYR A 54 -6.80 -5.54 11.05
CA TYR A 54 -7.90 -4.58 11.06
C TYR A 54 -8.10 -3.85 9.72
N PHE A 55 -7.01 -3.49 9.03
CA PHE A 55 -7.06 -2.78 7.74
C PHE A 55 -6.85 -3.68 6.51
N ALA A 56 -6.68 -4.99 6.69
CA ALA A 56 -6.58 -5.88 5.53
C ALA A 56 -7.94 -6.11 4.89
N PHE A 57 -7.97 -6.17 3.56
CA PHE A 57 -9.16 -6.56 2.83
C PHE A 57 -9.37 -8.08 2.95
N GLU A 58 -10.58 -8.49 3.34
CA GLU A 58 -10.94 -9.92 3.40
C GLU A 58 -11.22 -10.50 2.00
N ILE A 59 -11.66 -9.66 1.06
CA ILE A 59 -11.99 -10.04 -0.32
C ILE A 59 -11.52 -8.99 -1.33
N VAL A 60 -11.35 -9.37 -2.59
CA VAL A 60 -10.88 -8.47 -3.67
C VAL A 60 -11.89 -7.35 -3.95
N ASP A 61 -13.19 -7.60 -3.81
CA ASP A 61 -14.21 -6.57 -4.06
C ASP A 61 -14.15 -5.40 -3.08
N ASP A 62 -13.69 -5.62 -1.84
CA ASP A 62 -13.44 -4.54 -0.89
C ASP A 62 -12.25 -3.68 -1.32
N ALA A 63 -11.18 -4.29 -1.87
CA ALA A 63 -10.07 -3.55 -2.47
C ALA A 63 -10.49 -2.74 -3.71
N LYS A 64 -11.41 -3.29 -4.53
CA LYS A 64 -12.01 -2.54 -5.65
C LYS A 64 -12.86 -1.37 -5.14
N ALA A 65 -13.60 -1.54 -4.04
CA ALA A 65 -14.35 -0.46 -3.41
C ALA A 65 -13.45 0.64 -2.84
N TYR A 66 -12.28 0.28 -2.29
CA TYR A 66 -11.23 1.25 -1.93
C TYR A 66 -10.75 2.03 -3.16
N ALA A 67 -10.44 1.33 -4.25
CA ALA A 67 -9.94 1.95 -5.49
C ALA A 67 -10.99 2.81 -6.20
N ALA A 68 -12.29 2.52 -6.04
CA ALA A 68 -13.36 3.32 -6.62
C ALA A 68 -13.56 4.67 -5.89
N ASP A 69 -13.03 4.81 -4.68
CA ASP A 69 -13.06 6.07 -3.92
C ASP A 69 -11.98 7.02 -4.41
N SER A 70 -12.42 8.16 -4.95
CA SER A 70 -11.54 9.17 -5.51
C SER A 70 -10.46 9.68 -4.55
N ILE A 71 -10.78 9.83 -3.25
CA ILE A 71 -9.84 10.38 -2.27
C ILE A 71 -8.78 9.34 -1.96
N LEU A 72 -9.20 8.11 -1.69
CA LEU A 72 -8.30 7.02 -1.33
C LEU A 72 -7.38 6.65 -2.51
N LEU A 73 -7.94 6.56 -3.72
CA LEU A 73 -7.15 6.28 -4.91
C LEU A 73 -6.15 7.40 -5.21
N GLU A 74 -6.57 8.67 -5.15
CA GLU A 74 -5.67 9.80 -5.38
C GLU A 74 -4.52 9.83 -4.38
N ARG A 75 -4.81 9.58 -3.10
CA ARG A 75 -3.81 9.50 -2.04
C ARG A 75 -2.82 8.35 -2.27
N LEU A 76 -3.32 7.15 -2.58
CA LEU A 76 -2.48 5.99 -2.86
C LEU A 76 -1.57 6.24 -4.07
N VAL A 77 -2.09 6.80 -5.16
CA VAL A 77 -1.30 7.14 -6.36
C VAL A 77 -0.25 8.20 -6.03
N THR A 78 -0.64 9.27 -5.35
CA THR A 78 0.27 10.39 -5.04
C THR A 78 1.47 9.97 -4.20
N ILE A 79 1.27 9.16 -3.16
CA ILE A 79 2.39 8.68 -2.34
C ILE A 79 3.23 7.63 -3.08
N THR A 80 2.62 6.85 -3.98
CA THR A 80 3.32 5.91 -4.85
C THR A 80 4.25 6.64 -5.82
N ASP A 81 3.77 7.73 -6.43
CA ASP A 81 4.59 8.58 -7.32
C ASP A 81 5.72 9.28 -6.54
N ALA A 82 5.47 9.74 -5.31
CA ALA A 82 6.51 10.28 -4.45
C ALA A 82 7.60 9.24 -4.13
N LEU A 83 7.20 7.98 -3.90
CA LEU A 83 8.12 6.88 -3.66
C LEU A 83 8.98 6.57 -4.90
N LEU A 84 8.39 6.61 -6.10
CA LEU A 84 9.11 6.40 -7.38
C LEU A 84 10.17 7.47 -7.66
N ALA A 85 9.98 8.69 -7.16
CA ALA A 85 10.90 9.80 -7.37
C ALA A 85 12.26 9.64 -6.64
N HIS A 86 12.41 8.62 -5.78
CA HIS A 86 13.66 8.33 -5.10
C HIS A 86 14.50 7.25 -5.80
N ASP A 87 15.82 7.41 -5.79
CA ASP A 87 16.79 6.40 -6.25
C ASP A 87 17.39 5.57 -5.10
N LYS A 88 16.78 5.64 -3.91
CA LYS A 88 17.22 4.87 -2.74
C LYS A 88 16.72 3.43 -2.81
N PRO A 89 17.43 2.49 -2.17
CA PRO A 89 16.91 1.14 -1.95
C PRO A 89 15.57 1.16 -1.20
N ILE A 90 14.66 0.25 -1.55
CA ILE A 90 13.34 0.22 -0.93
C ILE A 90 13.39 -0.08 0.58
N SER A 91 14.40 -0.84 1.02
CA SER A 91 14.67 -1.11 2.43
C SER A 91 14.98 0.16 3.22
N GLU A 92 15.59 1.17 2.59
CA GLU A 92 15.82 2.47 3.23
C GLU A 92 14.55 3.32 3.27
N LEU A 93 13.74 3.27 2.20
CA LEU A 93 12.49 4.04 2.09
C LEU A 93 11.43 3.54 3.07
N MET A 94 11.25 2.22 3.19
CA MET A 94 10.26 1.60 4.07
C MET A 94 10.78 1.34 5.50
N ALA A 95 12.09 1.45 5.70
CA ALA A 95 12.77 1.32 6.99
C ALA A 95 12.58 -0.02 7.74
N SER A 96 11.87 -1.00 7.17
CA SER A 96 11.74 -2.35 7.71
C SER A 96 11.36 -3.38 6.63
N ASP A 97 11.78 -4.63 6.81
CA ASP A 97 11.50 -5.72 5.86
C ASP A 97 10.00 -6.04 5.75
N ILE A 98 9.25 -5.88 6.84
CA ILE A 98 7.80 -6.13 6.83
C ILE A 98 7.07 -5.06 6.02
N ASP A 99 7.49 -3.79 6.11
CA ASP A 99 6.89 -2.71 5.34
C ASP A 99 7.25 -2.78 3.86
N VAL A 100 8.47 -3.26 3.52
CA VAL A 100 8.82 -3.61 2.13
C VAL A 100 7.85 -4.67 1.59
N LYS A 101 7.58 -5.74 2.34
CA LYS A 101 6.65 -6.79 1.89
C LYS A 101 5.20 -6.29 1.78
N LYS A 102 4.74 -5.43 2.70
CA LYS A 102 3.40 -4.81 2.63
C LYS A 102 3.27 -3.91 1.42
N LEU A 103 4.29 -3.11 1.10
CA LEU A 103 4.31 -2.34 -0.13
C LEU A 103 4.26 -3.26 -1.36
N HIS A 104 5.07 -4.33 -1.40
CA HIS A 104 5.07 -5.29 -2.51
C HIS A 104 3.68 -5.92 -2.73
N ALA A 105 3.01 -6.34 -1.65
CA ALA A 105 1.65 -6.86 -1.69
C ALA A 105 0.65 -5.80 -2.18
N CYS A 106 0.73 -4.56 -1.67
CA CYS A 106 -0.15 -3.47 -2.07
C CYS A 106 0.00 -3.13 -3.56
N MET A 107 1.22 -2.96 -4.05
CA MET A 107 1.49 -2.67 -5.47
C MET A 107 1.05 -3.82 -6.38
N THR A 108 1.23 -5.06 -5.92
CA THR A 108 0.72 -6.25 -6.63
C THR A 108 -0.80 -6.23 -6.72
N LEU A 109 -1.49 -5.96 -5.60
CA LEU A 109 -2.94 -5.90 -5.54
C LEU A 109 -3.51 -4.83 -6.48
N PHE A 110 -3.10 -3.58 -6.28
CA PHE A 110 -3.64 -2.46 -7.05
C PHE A 110 -3.16 -2.48 -8.51
N GLY A 111 -1.97 -3.00 -8.81
CA GLY A 111 -1.55 -3.23 -10.20
C GLY A 111 -2.44 -4.24 -10.94
N ASN A 112 -3.03 -5.21 -10.24
CA ASN A 112 -3.95 -6.18 -10.86
C ASN A 112 -5.39 -5.65 -10.99
N ILE A 113 -5.85 -4.80 -10.07
CA ILE A 113 -7.26 -4.36 -10.06
C ILE A 113 -7.47 -2.95 -10.63
N CYS A 114 -6.40 -2.15 -10.81
CA CYS A 114 -6.45 -0.78 -11.34
C CYS A 114 -5.63 -0.64 -12.65
N PRO A 115 -6.09 -1.18 -13.79
CA PRO A 115 -5.32 -1.23 -15.03
C PRO A 115 -4.89 0.14 -15.58
N ASP A 116 -5.59 1.23 -15.22
CA ASP A 116 -5.26 2.58 -15.69
C ASP A 116 -4.18 3.30 -14.86
N LYS A 117 -3.58 2.62 -13.87
CA LYS A 117 -2.63 3.23 -12.92
C LYS A 117 -1.25 2.57 -12.97
N LYS A 118 -0.47 2.96 -13.98
CA LYS A 118 0.90 2.46 -14.25
C LYS A 118 1.90 2.62 -13.11
N CYS A 119 1.67 3.54 -12.16
CA CYS A 119 2.62 3.78 -11.06
C CYS A 119 2.84 2.53 -10.20
N PHE A 120 1.81 1.69 -10.00
CA PHE A 120 1.96 0.45 -9.24
C PHE A 120 2.90 -0.55 -9.94
N GLU A 121 2.77 -0.71 -11.25
CA GLU A 121 3.66 -1.55 -12.06
C GLU A 121 5.09 -1.01 -12.07
N LEU A 122 5.26 0.31 -12.19
CA LEU A 122 6.58 0.95 -12.15
C LEU A 122 7.30 0.73 -10.81
N VAL A 123 6.57 0.65 -9.69
CA VAL A 123 7.17 0.33 -8.38
C VAL A 123 7.63 -1.13 -8.36
N LEU A 124 6.83 -2.05 -8.92
CA LEU A 124 7.23 -3.45 -9.09
C LEU A 124 8.49 -3.56 -9.94
N GLU A 125 8.56 -2.87 -11.07
CA GLU A 125 9.74 -2.82 -11.94
C GLU A 125 10.96 -2.26 -11.23
N LYS A 126 10.81 -1.12 -10.54
CA LYS A 126 11.93 -0.41 -9.92
C LYS A 126 12.50 -1.13 -8.69
N PHE A 127 11.64 -1.73 -7.86
CA PHE A 127 12.05 -2.21 -6.53
C PHE A 127 11.91 -3.73 -6.34
N TYR A 128 11.23 -4.43 -7.25
CA TYR A 128 10.90 -5.85 -7.12
C TYR A 128 11.15 -6.65 -8.41
N ASP A 129 12.08 -6.21 -9.26
CA ASP A 129 12.44 -6.84 -10.56
C ASP A 129 11.23 -7.05 -11.50
N GLY A 130 10.20 -6.22 -11.39
CA GLY A 130 8.95 -6.38 -12.14
C GLY A 130 8.12 -7.58 -11.72
N LYS A 131 8.44 -8.23 -10.60
CA LYS A 131 7.78 -9.45 -10.15
C LYS A 131 6.65 -9.12 -9.18
N PRO A 132 5.40 -9.47 -9.48
CA PRO A 132 4.32 -9.45 -8.50
C PRO A 132 4.60 -10.41 -7.34
N ARG A 133 4.05 -10.11 -6.16
CA ARG A 133 4.11 -11.00 -5.00
C ARG A 133 3.19 -12.20 -5.22
N SER A 134 3.76 -13.40 -5.26
CA SER A 134 3.04 -14.64 -5.64
C SER A 134 1.89 -14.99 -4.68
N SER A 135 2.07 -14.78 -3.37
CA SER A 135 1.01 -15.02 -2.37
C SER A 135 -0.17 -14.07 -2.59
N THR A 136 0.09 -12.79 -2.86
CA THR A 136 -0.98 -11.82 -3.16
C THR A 136 -1.69 -12.18 -4.47
N VAL A 137 -0.97 -12.54 -5.54
CA VAL A 137 -1.59 -12.98 -6.81
C VAL A 137 -2.48 -14.21 -6.60
N LYS A 138 -2.03 -15.17 -5.78
CA LYS A 138 -2.84 -16.34 -5.44
C LYS A 138 -4.14 -15.93 -4.75
N LEU A 139 -4.06 -15.07 -3.74
CA LEU A 139 -5.24 -14.56 -3.03
C LEU A 139 -6.22 -13.82 -3.97
N ILE A 140 -5.72 -13.02 -4.92
CA ILE A 140 -6.57 -12.31 -5.89
C ILE A 140 -7.40 -13.27 -6.77
N ASN A 141 -6.88 -14.48 -7.03
CA ASN A 141 -7.57 -15.48 -7.85
C ASN A 141 -8.50 -16.40 -7.04
N GLU A 142 -8.38 -16.39 -5.71
CA GLU A 142 -9.12 -17.28 -4.80
C GLU A 142 -10.24 -16.56 -4.03
N LEU A 143 -10.12 -15.24 -3.87
CA LEU A 143 -11.04 -14.36 -3.11
C LEU A 143 -11.78 -13.39 -4.04
#